data_AF-A0A813EFD5-F1
#
_entry.id   AF-A0A813EFD5-F1
#
_cell.length_a   1.000
_cell.length_b   1.000
_cell.length_c   1.000
_cell.angle_alpha   90.00
_cell.angle_beta   90.00
_cell.angle_gamma   90.00
#
_symmetry.space_group_name_H-M   'P 1'
#
loop_
_entity.id
_entity.type
_entity.pdbx_description
1 polymer ?
#
loop_
_entity_poly.entity_id
_entity_poly.type
_entity_poly.pdbx_seq_one_letter_code
_entity_poly.pdbx_strand_id
1 'polypeptide(L)'
;MYYVRVLLGKQALVEHHGVQVYRASRSLREMLKIDTIYSTLRVRRLQWLQTIASSLSDALPLLAVLCEPMGNVAQLDETGKPTEQANPWLKQWYADLVLTAHMTRSWSDSFSAKGFLAISDSSFLKLKFNKFLTCDTSEYWKTSCENDGVVDVVCSLLDVQGQVCARCFSGKQALVAHQQRAHALFDKTLAVVITNQCPWCRRLFAARASARVHVQKRQQSGHCPAASRNPRSLYHCLHVPEELVCPLCNERRDTLDKLYDHMLSCLAVVLADVNSPCTSESSSSSSSSSSSSSVSSSASSAGSSDSDSESV
;
A
#
# COMPACT_ATOMS: atom_id res chain seq x y z
N MET A 1 0.53 -1.67 19.60
CA MET A 1 -0.63 -2.47 20.09
C MET A 1 -0.24 -3.74 20.81
N TYR A 2 0.79 -4.47 20.40
CA TYR A 2 1.29 -5.63 21.17
C TYR A 2 1.64 -5.28 22.62
N TYR A 3 2.50 -4.27 22.85
CA TYR A 3 2.86 -3.83 24.20
C TYR A 3 1.67 -3.37 25.04
N VAL A 4 0.68 -2.70 24.43
CA VAL A 4 -0.57 -2.30 25.08
C VAL A 4 -1.34 -3.52 25.61
N ARG A 5 -1.42 -4.60 24.82
CA ARG A 5 -2.06 -5.85 25.24
C ARG A 5 -1.30 -6.53 26.37
N VAL A 6 0.03 -6.50 26.32
CA VAL A 6 0.88 -7.04 27.39
C VAL A 6 0.67 -6.26 28.70
N LEU A 7 0.64 -4.93 28.63
CA LEU A 7 0.43 -4.05 29.79
C LEU A 7 -0.96 -4.24 30.42
N LEU A 8 -2.00 -4.35 29.61
CA LEU A 8 -3.38 -4.52 30.08
C LEU A 8 -3.70 -5.95 30.54
N GLY A 9 -2.90 -6.94 30.15
CA GLY A 9 -3.09 -8.34 30.53
C GLY A 9 -4.53 -8.83 30.27
N LYS A 10 -5.22 -9.29 31.31
CA LYS A 10 -6.61 -9.78 31.23
C LYS A 10 -7.62 -8.71 30.81
N GLN A 11 -7.36 -7.42 31.08
CA GLN A 11 -8.27 -6.33 30.69
C GLN A 11 -8.32 -6.13 29.17
N ALA A 12 -7.26 -6.56 28.46
CA ALA A 12 -7.24 -6.55 27.00
C ALA A 12 -8.04 -7.70 26.36
N LEU A 13 -8.58 -8.63 27.16
CA LEU A 13 -9.40 -9.74 26.68
C LEU A 13 -10.89 -9.39 26.81
N VAL A 14 -11.69 -10.01 25.95
CA VAL A 14 -13.14 -10.03 25.99
C VAL A 14 -13.60 -11.44 25.67
N GLU A 15 -14.64 -11.90 26.33
CA GLU A 15 -15.25 -13.18 26.02
C GLU A 15 -16.14 -13.05 24.78
N HIS A 16 -15.92 -13.91 23.80
CA HIS A 16 -16.69 -13.96 22.57
C HIS A 16 -17.01 -15.41 22.25
N HIS A 17 -18.28 -15.80 22.38
CA HIS A 17 -18.76 -17.18 22.25
C HIS A 17 -18.00 -18.19 23.12
N GLY A 18 -17.79 -17.89 24.40
CA GLY A 18 -17.11 -18.78 25.34
C GLY A 18 -15.59 -18.86 25.17
N VAL A 19 -15.00 -18.07 24.25
CA VAL A 19 -13.55 -18.00 24.03
C VAL A 19 -13.03 -16.63 24.40
N GLN A 20 -11.92 -16.59 25.14
CA GLN A 20 -11.22 -15.34 25.46
C GLN A 20 -10.43 -14.86 24.23
N VAL A 21 -10.81 -13.71 23.69
CA VAL A 21 -10.14 -13.08 22.55
C VAL A 21 -9.66 -11.69 22.90
N TYR A 22 -8.59 -11.21 22.26
CA TYR A 22 -8.16 -9.83 22.46
C TYR A 22 -9.18 -8.84 21.90
N ARG A 23 -9.43 -7.78 22.66
CA ARG A 23 -10.20 -6.62 22.19
C ARG A 23 -9.59 -6.06 20.91
N ALA A 24 -10.47 -5.58 20.04
CA ALA A 24 -10.07 -4.87 18.83
C ALA A 24 -9.18 -3.67 19.19
N SER A 25 -8.21 -3.34 18.33
CA SER A 25 -7.27 -2.24 18.59
C SER A 25 -7.96 -0.89 18.82
N ARG A 26 -9.13 -0.67 18.24
CA ARG A 26 -9.98 0.50 18.51
C ARG A 26 -10.40 0.57 19.98
N SER A 27 -11.00 -0.49 20.52
CA SER A 27 -11.43 -0.54 21.92
C SER A 27 -10.27 -0.35 22.89
N LEU A 28 -9.08 -0.90 22.57
CA LEU A 28 -7.88 -0.69 23.38
C LEU A 28 -7.38 0.77 23.35
N ARG A 29 -7.48 1.46 22.21
CA ARG A 29 -7.16 2.89 22.10
C ARG A 29 -8.13 3.75 22.90
N GLU A 30 -9.43 3.49 22.80
CA GLU A 30 -10.47 4.20 23.53
C GLU A 30 -10.30 4.06 25.05
N MET A 31 -9.98 2.84 25.51
CA MET A 31 -9.73 2.52 26.92
C MET A 31 -8.52 3.27 27.47
N LEU A 32 -7.43 3.32 26.71
CA LEU A 32 -6.18 3.95 27.14
C LEU A 32 -6.05 5.42 26.72
N LYS A 33 -7.07 5.99 26.07
CA LYS A 33 -7.01 7.32 25.46
C LYS A 33 -5.77 7.51 24.58
N ILE A 34 -5.41 6.47 23.83
CA ILE A 34 -4.28 6.51 22.88
C ILE A 34 -4.79 7.00 21.54
N ASP A 35 -4.30 8.15 21.12
CA ASP A 35 -4.63 8.73 19.83
C ASP A 35 -4.19 7.85 18.66
N THR A 36 -4.87 8.01 17.53
CA THR A 36 -4.42 7.39 16.29
C THR A 36 -3.18 8.09 15.74
N ILE A 37 -2.31 7.34 15.04
CA ILE A 37 -1.16 7.94 14.36
C ILE A 37 -1.63 9.02 13.38
N TYR A 38 -2.75 8.79 12.71
CA TYR A 38 -3.35 9.73 11.76
C TYR A 38 -3.78 11.04 12.42
N SER A 39 -4.49 11.00 13.55
CA SER A 39 -4.88 12.21 14.28
C SER A 39 -3.66 12.96 14.81
N THR A 40 -2.65 12.25 15.33
CA THR A 40 -1.39 12.89 15.78
C THR A 40 -0.65 13.56 14.61
N LEU A 41 -0.53 12.90 13.46
CA LEU A 41 0.12 13.47 12.28
C LEU A 41 -0.65 14.68 11.73
N ARG A 42 -2.00 14.62 11.70
CA ARG A 42 -2.85 15.76 11.33
C ARG A 42 -2.58 16.96 12.23
N VAL A 43 -2.64 16.76 13.55
CA VAL A 43 -2.38 17.85 14.52
C VAL A 43 -1.01 18.46 14.28
N ARG A 44 0.02 17.64 14.05
CA ARG A 44 1.37 18.15 13.74
C ARG A 44 1.42 18.93 12.43
N ARG A 45 0.77 18.46 11.36
CA ARG A 45 0.70 19.21 10.08
C ARG A 45 -0.01 20.54 10.24
N LEU A 46 -1.14 20.57 10.96
CA LEU A 46 -1.89 21.81 11.22
C LEU A 46 -1.08 22.80 12.09
N GLN A 47 -0.38 22.30 13.11
CA GLN A 47 0.55 23.12 13.91
C GLN A 47 1.70 23.68 13.05
N TRP A 48 2.24 22.86 12.15
CA TRP A 48 3.28 23.31 11.24
C TRP A 48 2.76 24.38 10.27
N LEU A 49 1.54 24.22 9.76
CA LEU A 49 0.86 25.26 8.97
C LEU A 49 0.65 26.56 9.76
N GLN A 50 0.32 26.49 11.05
CA GLN A 50 0.27 27.69 11.90
C GLN A 50 1.65 28.35 12.03
N THR A 51 2.73 27.58 12.16
CA THR A 51 4.10 28.12 12.18
C THR A 51 4.42 28.84 10.87
N ILE A 52 4.12 28.22 9.73
CA ILE A 52 4.28 28.80 8.39
C ILE A 52 3.49 30.11 8.28
N ALA A 53 2.22 30.10 8.67
CA ALA A 53 1.34 31.26 8.57
C ALA A 53 1.71 32.40 9.52
N SER A 54 2.31 32.08 10.68
CA SER A 54 2.79 33.10 11.64
C SER A 54 4.00 33.89 11.13
N SER A 55 4.76 33.31 10.20
CA SER A 55 5.97 33.88 9.61
C SER A 55 5.89 33.83 8.08
N LEU A 56 4.80 34.36 7.52
CA LEU A 56 4.49 34.22 6.10
C LEU A 56 5.60 34.77 5.19
N SER A 57 6.24 35.88 5.58
CA SER A 57 7.38 36.47 4.84
C SER A 57 8.53 35.48 4.64
N ASP A 58 8.83 34.69 5.67
CA ASP A 58 9.99 33.81 5.71
C ASP A 58 9.65 32.45 5.06
N ALA A 59 8.37 32.09 5.08
CA ALA A 59 7.86 30.83 4.53
C ALA A 59 7.35 30.96 3.08
N LEU A 60 7.45 32.13 2.46
CA LEU A 60 7.07 32.36 1.07
C LEU A 60 7.68 31.34 0.10
N PRO A 61 8.99 31.02 0.13
CA PRO A 61 9.57 30.02 -0.76
C PRO A 61 8.97 28.62 -0.58
N LEU A 62 8.60 28.26 0.66
CA LEU A 62 7.99 26.97 0.94
C LEU A 62 6.55 26.90 0.42
N LEU A 63 5.77 27.97 0.62
CA LEU A 63 4.41 28.09 0.09
C LEU A 63 4.41 28.13 -1.43
N ALA A 64 5.40 28.80 -2.03
CA ALA A 64 5.65 28.77 -3.46
C ALA A 64 5.86 27.33 -3.93
N VAL A 65 6.79 26.56 -3.35
CA VAL A 65 6.98 25.14 -3.73
C VAL A 65 5.71 24.29 -3.62
N LEU A 66 4.84 24.59 -2.66
CA LEU A 66 3.60 23.82 -2.44
C LEU A 66 2.45 24.23 -3.36
N CYS A 67 2.36 25.51 -3.72
CA CYS A 67 1.21 26.09 -4.42
C CYS A 67 1.55 26.55 -5.84
N GLU A 68 2.82 26.68 -6.19
CA GLU A 68 3.25 27.07 -7.53
C GLU A 68 2.96 25.95 -8.53
N PRO A 69 2.65 26.32 -9.77
CA PRO A 69 2.45 25.36 -10.83
C PRO A 69 3.64 24.42 -10.97
N MET A 70 3.40 23.11 -10.87
CA MET A 70 4.39 22.12 -11.31
C MET A 70 4.27 21.97 -12.83
N GLY A 71 5.04 22.78 -13.56
CA GLY A 71 4.89 22.93 -15.01
C GLY A 71 3.76 23.91 -15.38
N ASN A 72 2.90 23.55 -16.33
CA ASN A 72 1.78 24.39 -16.79
C ASN A 72 0.47 24.15 -16.00
N VAL A 73 0.54 23.51 -14.83
CA VAL A 73 -0.63 23.04 -14.11
C VAL A 73 -0.77 23.74 -12.77
N ALA A 74 -1.80 24.60 -12.66
CA ALA A 74 -2.13 25.29 -11.43
C ALA A 74 -2.45 24.30 -10.30
N GLN A 75 -1.89 24.53 -9.11
CA GLN A 75 -2.13 23.68 -7.94
C GLN A 75 -3.42 24.06 -7.19
N LEU A 76 -3.82 25.33 -7.26
CA LEU A 76 -5.03 25.86 -6.64
C LEU A 76 -5.95 26.45 -7.72
N ASP A 77 -7.26 26.31 -7.54
CA ASP A 77 -8.27 27.03 -8.33
C ASP A 77 -8.49 28.46 -7.82
N GLU A 78 -9.39 29.20 -8.48
CA GLU A 78 -9.73 30.58 -8.13
C GLU A 78 -10.30 30.74 -6.71
N THR A 79 -10.81 29.65 -6.12
CA THR A 79 -11.36 29.63 -4.77
C THR A 79 -10.33 29.18 -3.72
N GLY A 80 -9.09 28.90 -4.14
CA GLY A 80 -8.05 28.40 -3.26
C GLY A 80 -8.21 26.92 -2.91
N LYS A 81 -8.96 26.13 -3.69
CA LYS A 81 -9.05 24.67 -3.54
C LYS A 81 -8.00 23.98 -4.40
N PRO A 82 -7.41 22.86 -3.94
CA PRO A 82 -6.50 22.08 -4.75
C PRO A 82 -7.19 21.56 -6.01
N THR A 83 -6.56 21.72 -7.17
CA THR A 83 -7.02 21.16 -8.44
C THR A 83 -6.90 19.63 -8.44
N GLU A 84 -7.52 18.97 -9.43
CA GLU A 84 -7.39 17.51 -9.59
C GLU A 84 -5.93 17.06 -9.83
N GLN A 85 -5.11 17.92 -10.41
CA GLN A 85 -3.69 17.65 -10.68
C GLN A 85 -2.77 18.19 -9.59
N ALA A 86 -3.33 18.81 -8.52
CA ALA A 86 -2.54 19.29 -7.41
C ALA A 86 -1.75 18.16 -6.75
N ASN A 87 -0.57 18.52 -6.26
CA ASN A 87 0.33 17.58 -5.61
C ASN A 87 -0.34 16.93 -4.37
N PRO A 88 0.03 15.69 -4.02
CA PRO A 88 -0.63 14.97 -2.94
C PRO A 88 -0.51 15.65 -1.56
N TRP A 89 0.54 16.42 -1.32
CA TRP A 89 0.77 17.09 -0.03
C TRP A 89 -0.20 18.24 0.18
N LEU A 90 -0.40 19.08 -0.84
CA LEU A 90 -1.36 20.16 -0.81
C LEU A 90 -2.78 19.63 -0.61
N LYS A 91 -3.15 18.55 -1.30
CA LYS A 91 -4.45 17.87 -1.10
C LYS A 91 -4.60 17.34 0.32
N GLN A 92 -3.56 16.73 0.89
CA GLN A 92 -3.59 16.22 2.26
C GLN A 92 -3.79 17.34 3.28
N TRP A 93 -3.09 18.47 3.11
CA TRP A 93 -3.24 19.62 4.00
C TRP A 93 -4.61 20.26 3.87
N TYR A 94 -5.09 20.44 2.64
CA TYR A 94 -6.41 20.98 2.40
C TYR A 94 -7.50 20.12 3.04
N ALA A 95 -7.39 18.78 2.97
CA ALA A 95 -8.31 17.89 3.68
C ALA A 95 -8.29 18.08 5.20
N ASP A 96 -7.11 18.31 5.80
CA ASP A 96 -7.00 18.64 7.22
C ASP A 96 -7.63 20.01 7.55
N LEU A 97 -7.53 20.99 6.65
CA LEU A 97 -8.16 22.32 6.79
C LEU A 97 -9.69 22.25 6.66
N VAL A 98 -10.23 21.46 5.73
CA VAL A 98 -11.68 21.21 5.60
C VAL A 98 -12.25 20.67 6.90
N LEU A 99 -11.61 19.65 7.48
CA LEU A 99 -12.01 19.11 8.78
C LEU A 99 -11.93 20.17 9.87
N THR A 100 -10.91 21.03 9.83
CA THR A 100 -10.73 22.11 10.78
C THR A 100 -11.86 23.14 10.72
N ALA A 101 -12.27 23.52 9.50
CA ALA A 101 -13.39 24.42 9.25
C ALA A 101 -14.72 23.82 9.77
N HIS A 102 -14.98 22.54 9.49
CA HIS A 102 -16.18 21.85 9.99
C HIS A 102 -16.27 21.84 11.53
N MET A 103 -15.13 21.65 12.21
CA MET A 103 -15.09 21.61 13.67
C MET A 103 -15.05 23.01 14.31
N THR A 104 -14.69 24.05 13.55
CA THR A 104 -14.47 25.40 14.08
C THR A 104 -15.27 26.45 13.30
N ARG A 105 -16.52 26.67 13.73
CA ARG A 105 -17.41 27.66 13.12
C ARG A 105 -16.79 29.04 12.95
N SER A 106 -15.99 29.50 13.90
CA SER A 106 -15.36 30.83 13.87
C SER A 106 -14.36 31.04 12.73
N TRP A 107 -13.89 29.97 12.09
CA TRP A 107 -12.97 30.05 10.94
C TRP A 107 -13.59 29.53 9.63
N SER A 108 -14.73 28.83 9.72
CA SER A 108 -15.39 28.20 8.57
C SER A 108 -15.74 29.17 7.44
N ASP A 109 -16.22 30.38 7.77
CA ASP A 109 -16.61 31.37 6.77
C ASP A 109 -15.39 31.88 6.01
N SER A 110 -14.29 32.17 6.72
CA SER A 110 -13.06 32.63 6.11
C SER A 110 -12.42 31.55 5.23
N PHE A 111 -12.45 30.30 5.68
CA PHE A 111 -12.01 29.16 4.89
C PHE A 111 -12.86 28.95 3.64
N SER A 112 -14.18 29.10 3.73
CA SER A 112 -15.08 28.97 2.58
C SER A 112 -14.84 30.05 1.53
N ALA A 113 -14.46 31.25 1.96
CA ALA A 113 -14.20 32.38 1.06
C ALA A 113 -12.81 32.34 0.41
N LYS A 114 -11.77 31.87 1.12
CA LYS A 114 -10.37 31.96 0.68
C LYS A 114 -9.68 30.61 0.43
N GLY A 115 -10.36 29.50 0.71
CA GLY A 115 -9.80 28.16 0.60
C GLY A 115 -8.51 28.01 1.41
N PHE A 116 -7.47 27.48 0.76
CA PHE A 116 -6.16 27.27 1.38
C PHE A 116 -5.53 28.56 1.92
N LEU A 117 -5.78 29.72 1.31
CA LEU A 117 -5.18 30.99 1.73
C LEU A 117 -5.72 31.51 3.08
N ALA A 118 -6.82 30.94 3.57
CA ALA A 118 -7.38 31.25 4.88
C ALA A 118 -6.45 30.91 6.06
N ILE A 119 -5.36 30.16 5.81
CA ILE A 119 -4.33 29.90 6.84
C ILE A 119 -3.67 31.19 7.34
N SER A 120 -3.65 32.24 6.53
CA SER A 120 -3.11 33.55 6.90
C SER A 120 -4.01 34.34 7.86
N ASP A 121 -5.25 33.88 8.08
CA ASP A 121 -6.19 34.60 8.93
C ASP A 121 -5.82 34.49 10.41
N SER A 122 -5.96 35.61 11.13
CA SER A 122 -5.67 35.65 12.57
C SER A 122 -6.51 34.66 13.40
N SER A 123 -7.69 34.27 12.92
CA SER A 123 -8.54 33.24 13.52
C SER A 123 -7.92 31.85 13.41
N PHE A 124 -7.24 31.52 12.31
CA PHE A 124 -6.55 30.25 12.12
C PHE A 124 -5.37 30.11 13.09
N LEU A 125 -4.59 31.19 13.25
CA LEU A 125 -3.43 31.24 14.15
C LEU A 125 -3.80 31.02 15.63
N LYS A 126 -5.05 31.29 16.01
CA LYS A 126 -5.56 31.12 17.37
C LYS A 126 -6.17 29.73 17.64
N LEU A 127 -6.28 28.87 16.62
CA LEU A 127 -6.88 27.55 16.76
C LEU A 127 -6.02 26.63 17.62
N LYS A 128 -6.69 25.77 18.41
CA LYS A 128 -6.04 24.72 19.19
C LYS A 128 -6.42 23.36 18.61
N PHE A 129 -5.43 22.64 18.10
CA PHE A 129 -5.69 21.39 17.37
C PHE A 129 -5.78 20.13 18.26
N ASN A 130 -5.63 20.25 19.59
CA ASN A 130 -5.73 19.09 20.49
C ASN A 130 -7.11 18.40 20.41
N LYS A 131 -8.16 19.12 19.95
CA LYS A 131 -9.50 18.57 19.74
C LYS A 131 -9.59 17.60 18.55
N PHE A 132 -8.61 17.60 17.65
CA PHE A 132 -8.52 16.67 16.51
C PHE A 132 -7.81 15.36 16.88
N LEU A 133 -7.29 15.25 18.11
CA LEU A 133 -6.77 14.01 18.64
C LEU A 133 -7.95 13.06 18.90
N THR A 134 -8.03 11.99 18.12
CA THR A 134 -9.07 10.99 18.25
C THR A 134 -8.45 9.62 18.51
N CYS A 135 -9.07 8.87 19.41
CA CYS A 135 -8.80 7.44 19.57
C CYS A 135 -9.68 6.58 18.65
N ASP A 136 -10.69 7.19 18.02
CA ASP A 136 -11.61 6.54 17.08
C ASP A 136 -11.06 6.59 15.65
N THR A 137 -10.98 5.41 15.02
CA THR A 137 -10.64 5.26 13.60
C THR A 137 -11.84 5.45 12.68
N SER A 138 -13.07 5.53 13.19
CA SER A 138 -14.31 5.46 12.38
C SER A 138 -14.50 6.64 11.44
N GLU A 139 -14.01 7.83 11.80
CA GLU A 139 -14.15 9.05 10.98
C GLU A 139 -13.33 9.01 9.69
N TYR A 140 -12.27 8.20 9.61
CA TYR A 140 -11.40 8.13 8.43
C TYR A 140 -11.89 7.15 7.35
N TRP A 141 -12.84 6.27 7.70
CA TRP A 141 -13.35 5.23 6.78
C TRP A 141 -14.78 5.49 6.29
N LYS A 142 -15.41 6.59 6.73
CA LYS A 142 -16.75 6.99 6.28
C LYS A 142 -16.68 7.86 5.02
N THR A 143 -15.89 7.45 4.04
CA THR A 143 -16.15 7.87 2.64
C THR A 143 -17.07 6.81 2.06
N SER A 144 -18.36 6.90 2.43
CA SER A 144 -19.40 5.99 1.96
C SER A 144 -19.76 6.36 0.52
N CYS A 145 -19.66 5.40 -0.40
CA CYS A 145 -20.67 5.28 -1.44
C CYS A 145 -21.98 4.89 -0.75
N GLU A 146 -22.88 5.85 -0.59
CA GLU A 146 -24.26 5.56 -0.17
C GLU A 146 -24.98 4.91 -1.34
N ASN A 147 -25.32 3.63 -1.20
CA ASN A 147 -26.51 3.04 -1.80
C ASN A 147 -26.88 1.74 -1.07
N ASP A 148 -28.18 1.47 -1.08
CA ASP A 148 -28.92 0.60 -0.19
C ASP A 148 -28.45 -0.88 -0.13
N GLY A 149 -28.39 -1.40 1.09
CA GLY A 149 -28.62 -2.82 1.39
C GLY A 149 -27.40 -3.75 1.43
N VAL A 150 -26.28 -3.40 0.79
CA VAL A 150 -25.02 -4.14 0.91
C VAL A 150 -23.90 -3.11 1.00
N VAL A 151 -23.25 -3.02 2.16
CA VAL A 151 -22.12 -2.09 2.35
C VAL A 151 -20.92 -2.63 1.58
N ASP A 152 -20.88 -2.32 0.29
CA ASP A 152 -19.72 -2.59 -0.54
C ASP A 152 -18.54 -1.76 -0.03
N VAL A 153 -17.43 -2.44 0.24
CA VAL A 153 -16.20 -1.82 0.72
C VAL A 153 -15.31 -1.53 -0.48
N VAL A 154 -14.94 -0.26 -0.66
CA VAL A 154 -14.18 0.21 -1.85
C VAL A 154 -12.68 0.19 -1.59
N CYS A 155 -11.90 -0.23 -2.60
CA CYS A 155 -10.45 -0.12 -2.59
C CYS A 155 -9.99 1.29 -2.94
N SER A 156 -9.38 1.97 -1.98
CA SER A 156 -8.86 3.33 -2.10
C SER A 156 -7.33 3.40 -2.27
N LEU A 157 -6.69 2.28 -2.65
CA LEU A 157 -5.27 2.24 -2.94
C LEU A 157 -4.98 2.70 -4.37
N LEU A 158 -3.79 3.24 -4.57
CA LEU A 158 -3.30 3.61 -5.89
C LEU A 158 -2.85 2.36 -6.64
N ASP A 159 -3.19 2.28 -7.92
CA ASP A 159 -2.65 1.29 -8.85
C ASP A 159 -1.22 1.65 -9.29
N VAL A 160 -0.67 0.83 -10.19
CA VAL A 160 0.68 1.03 -10.76
C VAL A 160 0.82 2.31 -11.60
N GLN A 161 -0.30 2.94 -11.98
CA GLN A 161 -0.35 4.18 -12.75
C GLN A 161 -0.63 5.40 -11.84
N GLY A 162 -0.71 5.20 -10.52
CA GLY A 162 -0.98 6.25 -9.55
C GLY A 162 -2.45 6.68 -9.47
N GLN A 163 -3.37 5.91 -10.05
CA GLN A 163 -4.81 6.16 -10.01
C GLN A 163 -5.49 5.38 -8.89
N VAL A 164 -6.56 5.92 -8.31
CA VAL A 164 -7.31 5.23 -7.25
C VAL A 164 -8.05 4.04 -7.84
N CYS A 165 -7.87 2.85 -7.25
CA CYS A 165 -8.45 1.62 -7.78
C CYS A 165 -9.97 1.62 -7.89
N ALA A 166 -10.65 2.18 -6.89
CA ALA A 166 -12.11 2.34 -6.82
C ALA A 166 -12.95 1.04 -6.97
N ARG A 167 -12.34 -0.15 -6.91
CA ARG A 167 -13.10 -1.42 -7.00
C ARG A 167 -13.91 -1.68 -5.73
N CYS A 168 -15.17 -2.07 -5.91
CA CYS A 168 -16.12 -2.39 -4.85
C CYS A 168 -16.11 -3.89 -4.52
N PHE A 169 -16.30 -4.22 -3.24
CA PHE A 169 -16.32 -5.61 -2.76
C PHE A 169 -17.43 -5.80 -1.73
N SER A 170 -18.15 -6.92 -1.85
CA SER A 170 -19.25 -7.31 -0.95
C SER A 170 -18.84 -7.58 0.51
N GLY A 171 -17.56 -7.43 0.84
CA GLY A 171 -17.07 -7.57 2.21
C GLY A 171 -15.57 -7.30 2.37
N LYS A 172 -15.16 -7.06 3.63
CA LYS A 172 -13.77 -6.75 3.98
C LYS A 172 -12.76 -7.82 3.56
N GLN A 173 -13.12 -9.09 3.60
CA GLN A 173 -12.23 -10.18 3.16
C GLN A 173 -11.96 -10.12 1.66
N ALA A 174 -12.98 -9.84 0.85
CA ALA A 174 -12.84 -9.69 -0.59
C ALA A 174 -12.01 -8.45 -0.95
N LEU A 175 -12.22 -7.33 -0.24
CA LEU A 175 -11.38 -6.15 -0.37
C LEU A 175 -9.91 -6.45 -0.03
N VAL A 176 -9.65 -7.10 1.11
CA VAL A 176 -8.28 -7.45 1.51
C VAL A 176 -7.63 -8.37 0.48
N ALA A 177 -8.34 -9.40 -0.02
CA ALA A 177 -7.81 -10.28 -1.06
C ALA A 177 -7.48 -9.51 -2.35
N HIS A 178 -8.31 -8.54 -2.73
CA HIS A 178 -8.03 -7.67 -3.87
C HIS A 178 -6.83 -6.76 -3.62
N GLN A 179 -6.77 -6.07 -2.48
CA GLN A 179 -5.64 -5.20 -2.11
C GLN A 179 -4.31 -5.95 -2.14
N GLN A 180 -4.32 -7.21 -1.73
CA GLN A 180 -3.15 -8.09 -1.75
C GLN A 180 -2.72 -8.49 -3.16
N ARG A 181 -3.67 -8.73 -4.07
CA ARG A 181 -3.40 -9.19 -5.44
C ARG A 181 -3.11 -8.03 -6.41
N ALA A 182 -3.84 -6.93 -6.30
CA ALA A 182 -3.85 -5.84 -7.28
C ALA A 182 -2.93 -4.66 -6.92
N HIS A 183 -2.67 -4.42 -5.62
CA HIS A 183 -1.91 -3.25 -5.16
C HIS A 183 -0.55 -3.58 -4.56
N ALA A 184 -0.08 -4.83 -4.75
CA ALA A 184 1.19 -5.31 -4.22
C ALA A 184 1.40 -4.99 -2.72
N LEU A 185 0.32 -4.80 -1.94
CA LEU A 185 0.40 -4.66 -0.48
C LEU A 185 0.83 -5.96 0.20
N PHE A 186 0.85 -7.05 -0.56
CA PHE A 186 1.44 -8.31 -0.16
C PHE A 186 2.82 -8.42 -0.79
N ASP A 187 3.87 -8.40 0.04
CA ASP A 187 5.19 -8.84 -0.41
C ASP A 187 5.05 -10.29 -0.90
N LYS A 188 5.08 -10.47 -2.21
CA LYS A 188 4.91 -11.76 -2.90
C LYS A 188 5.89 -12.81 -2.33
N THR A 189 7.05 -12.35 -1.86
CA THR A 189 8.07 -13.15 -1.17
C THR A 189 7.59 -13.69 0.17
N LEU A 190 6.73 -12.97 0.89
CA LEU A 190 6.12 -13.44 2.14
C LEU A 190 4.92 -14.37 1.90
N ALA A 191 4.37 -14.42 0.68
CA ALA A 191 3.19 -15.24 0.38
C ALA A 191 3.52 -16.72 0.42
N VAL A 192 4.72 -17.05 -0.05
CA VAL A 192 5.26 -18.41 -0.05
C VAL A 192 5.65 -18.92 1.35
N VAL A 193 5.57 -18.07 2.39
CA VAL A 193 5.80 -18.46 3.78
C VAL A 193 4.49 -18.97 4.39
N ILE A 194 4.13 -20.22 4.06
CA ILE A 194 2.90 -20.87 4.50
C ILE A 194 3.05 -21.63 5.83
N THR A 195 4.27 -22.01 6.22
CA THR A 195 4.59 -22.75 7.45
C THR A 195 5.47 -21.93 8.41
N ASN A 196 5.87 -22.52 9.54
CA ASN A 196 6.94 -22.01 10.39
C ASN A 196 8.36 -22.36 9.89
N GLN A 197 8.52 -22.78 8.64
CA GLN A 197 9.80 -23.10 8.02
C GLN A 197 10.08 -22.16 6.84
N CYS A 198 11.33 -21.74 6.69
CA CYS A 198 11.73 -20.92 5.55
C CYS A 198 11.74 -21.75 4.26
N PRO A 199 11.09 -21.32 3.17
CA PRO A 199 11.04 -22.09 1.93
C PRO A 199 12.37 -22.05 1.14
N TRP A 200 13.35 -21.22 1.52
CA TRP A 200 14.67 -21.18 0.87
C TRP A 200 15.73 -22.00 1.60
N CYS A 201 15.89 -21.78 2.90
CA CYS A 201 16.95 -22.44 3.68
C CYS A 201 16.45 -23.61 4.52
N ARG A 202 15.15 -23.95 4.45
CA ARG A 202 14.49 -25.01 5.22
C ARG A 202 14.64 -24.90 6.75
N ARG A 203 15.13 -23.76 7.26
CA ARG A 203 15.25 -23.52 8.71
C ARG A 203 13.87 -23.46 9.34
N LEU A 204 13.72 -24.14 10.46
CA LEU A 204 12.50 -24.18 11.24
C LEU A 204 12.51 -23.10 12.34
N PHE A 205 11.36 -22.50 12.59
CA PHE A 205 11.18 -21.41 13.55
C PHE A 205 10.08 -21.75 14.54
N ALA A 206 10.06 -21.05 15.68
CA ALA A 206 9.03 -21.19 16.70
C ALA A 206 7.60 -20.97 16.17
N ALA A 207 7.47 -20.07 15.18
CA ALA A 207 6.19 -19.72 14.59
C ALA A 207 6.37 -19.22 13.15
N ARG A 208 5.27 -19.26 12.38
CA ARG A 208 5.17 -18.69 11.03
C ARG A 208 5.56 -17.20 10.99
N ALA A 209 5.21 -16.43 12.03
CA ALA A 209 5.61 -15.03 12.14
C ALA A 209 7.14 -14.85 12.16
N SER A 210 7.86 -15.70 12.88
CA SER A 210 9.33 -15.68 12.93
C SER A 210 9.96 -16.07 11.59
N ALA A 211 9.38 -17.06 10.89
CA ALA A 211 9.80 -17.43 9.54
C ALA A 211 9.60 -16.25 8.55
N ARG A 212 8.49 -15.51 8.65
CA ARG A 212 8.25 -14.30 7.84
C ARG A 212 9.30 -13.22 8.06
N VAL A 213 9.64 -12.92 9.31
CA VAL A 213 10.70 -11.94 9.63
C VAL A 213 12.05 -12.38 9.05
N HIS A 214 12.37 -13.68 9.10
CA HIS A 214 13.58 -14.21 8.49
C HIS A 214 13.60 -14.03 6.96
N VAL A 215 12.49 -14.32 6.29
CA VAL A 215 12.34 -14.17 4.84
C VAL A 215 12.41 -12.70 4.42
N GLN A 216 11.80 -11.79 5.18
CA GLN A 216 11.91 -10.36 4.94
C GLN A 216 13.37 -9.88 5.01
N LYS A 217 14.16 -10.37 5.98
CA LYS A 217 15.60 -10.09 6.04
C LYS A 217 16.35 -10.66 4.84
N ARG A 218 16.03 -11.89 4.41
CA ARG A 218 16.60 -12.48 3.18
C ARG A 218 16.37 -11.59 1.97
N GLN A 219 15.17 -11.03 1.82
CA GLN A 219 14.84 -10.16 0.70
C GLN A 219 15.72 -8.90 0.70
N GLN A 220 15.97 -8.33 1.88
CA GLN A 220 16.84 -7.16 2.03
C GLN A 220 18.32 -7.47 1.77
N SER A 221 18.81 -8.65 2.18
CA SER A 221 20.22 -9.03 2.06
C SER A 221 20.55 -9.93 0.86
N GLY A 222 19.57 -10.35 0.06
CA GLY A 222 19.72 -11.34 -1.02
C GLY A 222 19.92 -12.80 -0.56
N HIS A 223 20.38 -13.04 0.67
CA HIS A 223 20.63 -14.37 1.23
C HIS A 223 20.01 -14.55 2.62
N CYS A 224 19.71 -15.80 3.00
CA CYS A 224 19.17 -16.09 4.33
C CYS A 224 20.19 -15.70 5.42
N PRO A 225 19.80 -14.96 6.48
CA PRO A 225 20.70 -14.66 7.59
C PRO A 225 21.29 -15.94 8.19
N ALA A 226 22.60 -15.93 8.43
CA ALA A 226 23.30 -17.00 9.12
C ALA A 226 22.58 -17.33 10.43
N ALA A 227 22.61 -18.60 10.84
CA ALA A 227 22.10 -18.95 12.16
C ALA A 227 22.87 -18.13 13.19
N SER A 228 22.17 -17.47 14.10
CA SER A 228 22.78 -17.11 15.38
C SER A 228 23.41 -18.39 15.95
N ARG A 229 24.61 -18.30 16.55
CA ARG A 229 25.36 -19.41 17.16
C ARG A 229 24.57 -20.22 18.21
N ASN A 230 23.31 -19.88 18.46
CA ASN A 230 22.40 -20.59 19.34
C ASN A 230 21.39 -21.43 18.52
N PRO A 231 21.52 -22.77 18.51
CA PRO A 231 20.64 -23.67 17.76
C PRO A 231 19.29 -23.84 18.49
N ARG A 232 18.51 -22.75 18.63
CA ARG A 232 17.13 -22.82 19.13
C ARG A 232 16.17 -23.56 18.18
N SER A 233 16.68 -24.05 17.04
CA SER A 233 15.92 -24.80 16.04
C SER A 233 15.52 -26.22 16.47
N LEU A 234 16.09 -26.76 17.55
CA LEU A 234 15.96 -28.19 17.88
C LEU A 234 14.63 -28.60 18.54
N TYR A 235 13.75 -27.66 18.88
CA TYR A 235 12.53 -27.96 19.66
C TYR A 235 11.21 -27.52 19.02
N HIS A 236 11.22 -27.14 17.75
CA HIS A 236 10.00 -26.71 17.08
C HIS A 236 9.50 -27.82 16.18
N CYS A 237 8.19 -28.10 16.24
CA CYS A 237 7.54 -28.99 15.29
C CYS A 237 7.18 -28.20 14.03
N LEU A 238 7.28 -28.85 12.87
CA LEU A 238 6.83 -28.27 11.62
C LEU A 238 5.30 -28.19 11.61
N HIS A 239 4.77 -26.98 11.39
CA HIS A 239 3.33 -26.76 11.23
C HIS A 239 2.99 -26.85 9.74
N VAL A 240 2.63 -28.06 9.31
CA VAL A 240 2.18 -28.32 7.93
C VAL A 240 0.71 -27.90 7.78
N PRO A 241 0.33 -27.15 6.74
CA PRO A 241 -1.07 -26.83 6.47
C PRO A 241 -1.85 -28.10 6.10
N GLU A 242 -3.16 -28.11 6.39
CA GLU A 242 -4.06 -29.22 6.01
C GLU A 242 -4.10 -29.43 4.50
N GLU A 243 -4.00 -28.33 3.74
CA GLU A 243 -3.97 -28.36 2.28
C GLU A 243 -2.65 -27.82 1.73
N LEU A 244 -2.01 -28.63 0.89
CA LEU A 244 -0.77 -28.29 0.23
C LEU A 244 -1.02 -27.60 -1.11
N VAL A 245 -1.56 -26.38 -1.04
CA VAL A 245 -1.94 -25.56 -2.21
C VAL A 245 -1.05 -24.32 -2.29
N CYS A 246 -0.61 -24.00 -3.50
CA CYS A 246 0.20 -22.82 -3.78
C CYS A 246 -0.62 -21.54 -3.59
N PRO A 247 -0.20 -20.58 -2.74
CA PRO A 247 -0.93 -19.34 -2.53
C PRO A 247 -0.85 -18.35 -3.72
N LEU A 248 0.02 -18.63 -4.70
CA LEU A 248 0.23 -17.76 -5.87
C LEU A 248 -0.64 -18.17 -7.07
N CYS A 249 -0.70 -19.47 -7.38
CA CYS A 249 -1.42 -19.99 -8.55
C CYS A 249 -2.50 -21.03 -8.23
N ASN A 250 -2.68 -21.37 -6.95
CA ASN A 250 -3.67 -22.34 -6.47
C ASN A 250 -3.45 -23.81 -6.92
N GLU A 251 -2.24 -24.16 -7.38
CA GLU A 251 -1.89 -25.54 -7.74
C GLU A 251 -1.66 -26.39 -6.47
N ARG A 252 -2.23 -27.59 -6.42
CA ARG A 252 -2.06 -28.56 -5.32
C ARG A 252 -0.82 -29.43 -5.53
N ARG A 253 -0.10 -29.75 -4.46
CA ARG A 253 1.08 -30.63 -4.47
C ARG A 253 0.96 -31.71 -3.39
N ASP A 254 1.62 -32.85 -3.62
CA ASP A 254 1.46 -34.03 -2.74
C ASP A 254 2.34 -33.96 -1.49
N THR A 255 3.45 -33.21 -1.55
CA THR A 255 4.40 -33.07 -0.45
C THR A 255 4.78 -31.61 -0.25
N LEU A 256 5.15 -31.26 0.98
CA LEU A 256 5.54 -29.91 1.32
C LEU A 256 6.80 -29.46 0.56
N ASP A 257 7.75 -30.37 0.33
CA ASP A 257 8.95 -30.07 -0.47
C ASP A 257 8.60 -29.74 -1.92
N LYS A 258 7.74 -30.55 -2.56
CA LYS A 258 7.22 -30.25 -3.92
C LYS A 258 6.49 -28.92 -3.94
N LEU A 259 5.73 -28.61 -2.89
CA LEU A 259 5.03 -27.34 -2.75
C LEU A 259 6.00 -26.16 -2.65
N TYR A 260 7.08 -26.29 -1.87
CA TYR A 260 8.07 -25.24 -1.79
C TYR A 260 8.78 -25.01 -3.12
N ASP A 261 9.23 -26.07 -3.79
CA ASP A 261 9.95 -25.94 -5.06
C ASP A 261 9.06 -25.29 -6.12
N HIS A 262 7.80 -25.71 -6.19
CA HIS A 262 6.80 -25.06 -7.01
C HIS A 262 6.58 -23.59 -6.63
N MET A 263 6.39 -23.27 -5.35
CA MET A 263 6.17 -21.90 -4.90
C MET A 263 7.35 -20.98 -5.24
N LEU A 264 8.59 -21.46 -5.15
CA LEU A 264 9.77 -20.69 -5.52
C LEU A 264 9.86 -20.45 -7.02
N SER A 265 9.54 -21.45 -7.84
CA SER A 265 9.45 -21.31 -9.30
C SER A 265 8.31 -20.36 -9.70
N CYS A 266 7.12 -20.55 -9.13
CA CYS A 266 5.95 -19.71 -9.35
C CYS A 266 6.21 -18.26 -8.94
N LEU A 267 6.88 -18.03 -7.81
CA LEU A 267 7.28 -16.70 -7.37
C LEU A 267 8.22 -16.03 -8.37
N ALA A 268 9.17 -16.75 -8.95
CA ALA A 268 10.09 -16.21 -9.95
C ALA A 268 9.34 -15.71 -11.20
N VAL A 269 8.36 -16.49 -11.70
CA VAL A 269 7.49 -16.08 -12.81
C VAL A 269 6.68 -14.83 -12.44
N VAL A 270 6.01 -14.85 -11.29
CA VAL A 270 5.15 -13.75 -10.83
C VAL A 270 5.92 -12.45 -10.54
N LEU A 271 7.23 -12.53 -10.26
CA LEU A 271 8.10 -11.36 -10.12
C LEU A 271 8.65 -10.89 -11.48
N ALA A 272 8.88 -11.79 -12.43
CA ALA A 272 9.32 -11.44 -13.78
C ALA A 272 8.22 -10.69 -14.56
N ASP A 273 6.96 -11.11 -14.44
CA ASP A 273 5.82 -10.48 -15.13
C ASP A 273 5.58 -9.02 -14.71
N VAL A 274 5.95 -8.64 -13.48
CA VAL A 274 5.82 -7.24 -12.99
C VAL A 274 6.83 -6.30 -13.65
N ASN A 275 7.99 -6.83 -14.07
CA ASN A 275 9.08 -6.04 -14.64
C ASN A 275 9.02 -5.98 -16.17
N SER A 276 8.01 -6.57 -16.79
CA SER A 276 7.81 -6.51 -18.24
C SER A 276 7.02 -5.23 -18.59
N PRO A 277 7.55 -4.31 -19.43
CA PRO A 277 6.76 -3.19 -19.92
C PRO A 277 5.57 -3.74 -20.72
N CYS A 278 4.37 -3.35 -20.30
CA CYS A 278 3.12 -3.81 -20.89
C CYS A 278 3.00 -3.28 -22.32
N THR A 279 3.38 -4.09 -23.32
CA THR A 279 2.96 -3.87 -24.71
C THR A 279 1.54 -4.39 -24.83
N SER A 280 0.60 -3.46 -24.95
CA SER A 280 -0.78 -3.76 -25.32
C SER A 280 -0.82 -4.36 -26.71
N GLU A 281 -1.14 -5.66 -26.81
CA GLU A 281 -1.68 -6.22 -28.05
C GLU A 281 -3.11 -6.68 -27.81
N SER A 282 -4.00 -5.87 -28.37
CA SER A 282 -5.42 -6.09 -28.58
C SER A 282 -5.69 -7.42 -29.28
N SER A 283 -6.64 -8.14 -28.72
CA SER A 283 -7.25 -9.33 -29.29
C SER A 283 -8.07 -8.94 -30.51
N SER A 284 -7.72 -9.44 -31.69
CA SER A 284 -8.65 -9.60 -32.80
C SER A 284 -8.59 -11.05 -33.27
N SER A 285 -9.69 -11.74 -32.98
CA SER A 285 -10.06 -13.07 -33.42
C SER A 285 -10.26 -13.15 -34.93
N SER A 286 -9.64 -14.13 -35.58
CA SER A 286 -10.20 -14.79 -36.75
C SER A 286 -9.54 -16.15 -36.97
N SER A 287 -10.31 -17.19 -36.73
CA SER A 287 -10.05 -18.57 -37.15
C SER A 287 -10.41 -18.73 -38.63
N SER A 288 -9.54 -19.36 -39.43
CA SER A 288 -9.81 -20.66 -40.09
C SER A 288 -8.88 -20.96 -41.29
N SER A 289 -8.34 -22.19 -41.25
CA SER A 289 -8.08 -23.15 -42.34
C SER A 289 -7.06 -22.88 -43.46
N SER A 290 -5.93 -23.59 -43.33
CA SER A 290 -5.29 -24.52 -44.29
C SER A 290 -5.07 -24.11 -45.75
N SER A 291 -3.82 -24.17 -46.21
CA SER A 291 -3.31 -25.27 -47.07
C SER A 291 -1.85 -25.06 -47.50
N SER A 292 -1.16 -26.18 -47.62
CA SER A 292 0.19 -26.44 -48.15
C SER A 292 0.54 -25.78 -49.47
N SER A 293 1.80 -25.33 -49.65
CA SER A 293 2.64 -25.78 -50.78
C SER A 293 4.13 -25.53 -50.50
N SER A 294 4.92 -26.59 -50.67
CA SER A 294 6.37 -26.61 -50.81
C SER A 294 6.81 -26.03 -52.16
N VAL A 295 7.89 -25.23 -52.18
CA VAL A 295 8.79 -25.14 -53.33
C VAL A 295 10.20 -24.80 -52.86
N SER A 296 11.10 -25.74 -53.12
CA SER A 296 12.55 -25.65 -53.04
C SER A 296 13.08 -24.86 -54.24
N SER A 297 14.15 -24.06 -54.07
CA SER A 297 15.23 -23.90 -55.06
C SER A 297 16.41 -23.10 -54.50
N SER A 298 17.44 -23.85 -54.13
CA SER A 298 18.87 -23.71 -54.40
C SER A 298 19.47 -22.38 -54.92
N ALA A 299 20.52 -21.97 -54.19
CA ALA A 299 21.89 -21.70 -54.65
C ALA A 299 22.21 -20.42 -55.45
N SER A 300 23.15 -19.62 -54.91
CA SER A 300 24.53 -19.46 -55.42
C SER A 300 25.10 -18.04 -55.26
N SER A 301 26.25 -17.98 -54.57
CA SER A 301 27.47 -17.26 -54.97
C SER A 301 27.62 -15.73 -54.86
N ALA A 302 28.58 -15.37 -53.99
CA ALA A 302 29.81 -14.61 -54.28
C ALA A 302 29.78 -13.12 -54.68
N GLY A 303 30.76 -12.38 -54.14
CA GLY A 303 31.19 -11.03 -54.56
C GLY A 303 31.14 -10.03 -53.40
N SER A 304 32.17 -9.90 -52.57
CA SER A 304 33.41 -9.14 -52.79
C SER A 304 33.29 -7.62 -52.56
N SER A 305 34.14 -7.16 -51.63
CA SER A 305 35.00 -5.98 -51.66
C SER A 305 34.44 -4.55 -51.54
N ASP A 306 35.08 -3.86 -50.59
CA ASP A 306 35.70 -2.53 -50.69
C ASP A 306 34.95 -1.25 -50.24
N SER A 307 35.42 -0.79 -49.07
CA SER A 307 36.21 0.44 -48.89
C SER A 307 35.54 1.81 -48.77
N ASP A 308 35.99 2.47 -47.69
CA ASP A 308 36.32 3.89 -47.52
C ASP A 308 35.22 4.95 -47.67
N SER A 309 35.06 5.77 -46.63
CA SER A 309 35.52 7.18 -46.65
C SER A 309 35.24 7.89 -45.32
N GLU A 310 36.25 8.62 -44.87
CA GLU A 310 36.36 9.45 -43.67
C GLU A 310 35.55 10.76 -43.70
N SER A 311 35.48 11.38 -42.50
CA SER A 311 35.44 12.83 -42.21
C SER A 311 34.16 13.60 -42.55
N VAL A 312 33.62 14.47 -41.69
CA VAL A 312 34.22 15.48 -40.79
C VAL A 312 33.48 15.54 -39.46
#